data_AF-W6WLI1-F1
#
_entry.id   AF-W6WLI1-F1
#
_cell.length_a   1.000
_cell.length_b   1.000
_cell.length_c   1.000
_cell.angle_alpha   90.00
_cell.angle_beta   90.00
_cell.angle_gamma   90.00
#
_symmetry.space_group_name_H-M   'P 1'
#
loop_
_entity.id
_entity.type
_entity.pdbx_description
1 polymer ?
#
loop_
_entity_poly.entity_id
_entity_poly.type
_entity_poly.pdbx_seq_one_letter_code
_entity_poly.pdbx_strand_id
1 'polypeptide(L)'
;MVKYFLNVDLKDGFIPDTEGLDFIDLERATAEVISGMRDIIVEHIQQGEALALRAISITDDAGHLMSIVTLADALKGFLPGIAVPSLV
;
A
#
# COMPACT_ATOMS: atom_id res chain seq x y z
N MET A 1 15.19 -1.46 14.56
CA MET A 1 14.50 -0.97 13.36
C MET A 1 14.85 -1.89 12.22
N VAL A 2 13.92 -2.08 11.30
CA VAL A 2 14.01 -2.97 10.14
C VAL A 2 13.69 -2.13 8.92
N LYS A 3 14.50 -2.28 7.87
CA LYS A 3 14.31 -1.56 6.63
C LYS A 3 13.31 -2.28 5.74
N TYR A 4 12.28 -1.56 5.32
CA TYR A 4 11.26 -2.07 4.39
C TYR A 4 11.18 -1.16 3.16
N PHE A 5 10.87 -1.74 2.02
CA PHE A 5 10.71 -1.03 0.76
C PHE A 5 9.23 -1.05 0.36
N LEU A 6 8.66 0.12 0.10
CA LEU A 6 7.22 0.30 -0.10
C LEU A 6 6.92 0.53 -1.58
N ASN A 7 6.85 -0.54 -2.35
CA ASN A 7 6.72 -0.46 -3.80
C ASN A 7 5.27 -0.22 -4.23
N VAL A 8 5.05 0.67 -5.20
CA VAL A 8 3.70 1.04 -5.65
C VAL A 8 3.29 0.21 -6.86
N ASP A 9 2.24 -0.58 -6.69
CA ASP A 9 1.63 -1.38 -7.74
C ASP A 9 0.50 -0.59 -8.42
N LEU A 10 0.70 -0.26 -9.69
CA LEU A 10 -0.27 0.45 -10.53
C LEU A 10 -1.00 -0.53 -11.46
N LYS A 11 -2.08 -0.06 -12.08
CA LYS A 11 -2.83 -0.84 -13.06
C LYS A 11 -1.97 -1.34 -14.23
N ASP A 12 -1.12 -0.46 -14.75
CA ASP A 12 -0.35 -0.66 -15.98
C ASP A 12 1.18 -0.55 -15.74
N GLY A 13 1.62 -0.68 -14.49
CA GLY A 13 3.03 -0.51 -14.14
C GLY A 13 3.35 -0.76 -12.67
N PHE A 14 4.61 -0.54 -12.34
CA PHE A 14 5.18 -0.76 -11.02
C PHE A 14 6.22 0.31 -10.76
N ILE A 15 6.16 0.93 -9.58
CA ILE A 15 7.14 1.95 -9.16
C ILE A 15 7.90 1.36 -7.97
N PRO A 16 9.16 0.92 -8.16
CA PRO A 16 9.97 0.40 -7.07
C PRO A 16 10.39 1.52 -6.13
N ASP A 17 10.35 1.24 -4.83
CA ASP A 17 11.05 2.01 -3.82
C ASP A 17 12.51 1.49 -3.77
N THR A 18 13.47 2.39 -3.97
CA THR A 18 14.91 2.05 -3.96
C THR A 18 15.62 2.57 -2.71
N GLU A 19 14.97 3.46 -1.96
CA GLU A 19 15.56 4.07 -0.78
C GLU A 19 15.16 3.27 0.45
N GLY A 20 13.91 2.81 0.53
CA GLY A 20 13.34 2.12 1.67
C GLY A 20 13.23 3.02 2.91
N LEU A 21 12.45 2.57 3.88
CA LEU A 21 12.19 3.28 5.13
C LEU A 21 12.41 2.35 6.32
N ASP A 22 12.96 2.92 7.39
CA ASP A 22 13.17 2.21 8.65
C ASP A 22 11.91 2.22 9.51
N PHE A 23 11.40 1.05 9.84
CA PHE A 23 10.28 0.87 10.75
C PHE A 23 10.67 0.05 11.98
N ILE A 24 9.84 0.09 13.01
CA ILE A 24 10.04 -0.74 14.20
C ILE A 24 9.75 -2.20 13.86
N ASP A 25 8.69 -2.45 13.08
CA ASP A 25 8.19 -3.75 12.65
C ASP A 25 7.32 -3.61 11.38
N LEU A 26 6.90 -4.76 10.84
CA LEU A 26 6.03 -4.84 9.67
C LEU A 26 4.63 -4.24 9.92
N GLU A 27 4.13 -4.29 11.15
CA GLU A 27 2.82 -3.73 11.50
C GLU A 27 2.84 -2.20 11.33
N ARG A 28 3.91 -1.53 11.77
CA ARG A 28 4.10 -0.10 11.55
C ARG A 28 4.32 0.27 10.10
N ALA A 29 5.10 -0.51 9.36
CA ALA A 29 5.22 -0.32 7.91
C ALA A 29 3.85 -0.43 7.23
N THR A 30 3.03 -1.42 7.61
CA THR A 30 1.69 -1.63 7.05
C THR A 30 0.75 -0.48 7.38
N ALA A 31 0.78 0.02 8.63
CA ALA A 31 -0.04 1.17 9.04
C ALA A 31 0.33 2.45 8.27
N GLU A 32 1.62 2.68 8.04
CA GLU A 32 2.12 3.81 7.24
C GLU A 32 1.64 3.70 5.79
N VAL A 33 1.76 2.52 5.19
CA VAL A 33 1.26 2.26 3.83
C VAL A 33 -0.23 2.53 3.73
N ILE A 34 -1.05 2.06 4.68
CA ILE A 34 -2.49 2.32 4.68
C ILE A 34 -2.78 3.83 4.75
N SER A 35 -2.03 4.58 5.57
CA SER A 35 -2.17 6.03 5.67
C SER A 35 -1.82 6.72 4.35
N GLY A 36 -0.65 6.44 3.80
CA GLY A 36 -0.20 7.04 2.53
C GLY A 36 -1.11 6.68 1.35
N MET A 37 -1.60 5.43 1.28
CA MET A 37 -2.59 5.04 0.27
C MET A 37 -3.86 5.88 0.37
N ARG A 38 -4.36 6.16 1.58
CA ARG A 38 -5.55 6.99 1.78
C ARG A 38 -5.34 8.42 1.31
N ASP A 39 -4.17 8.99 1.57
CA ASP A 39 -3.84 10.34 1.12
C ASP A 39 -3.86 10.42 -0.42
N ILE A 40 -3.25 9.44 -1.10
CA ILE A 40 -3.28 9.33 -2.58
C ILE A 40 -4.72 9.21 -3.10
N ILE A 41 -5.54 8.34 -2.47
CA ILE A 41 -6.94 8.14 -2.86
C ILE A 41 -7.72 9.44 -2.73
N VAL A 42 -7.59 10.13 -1.59
CA VAL A 42 -8.32 11.38 -1.32
C VAL A 42 -7.94 12.45 -2.33
N GLU A 43 -6.66 12.60 -2.64
CA GLU A 43 -6.17 13.55 -3.64
C GLU A 43 -6.82 13.30 -5.01
N HIS A 44 -6.79 12.06 -5.50
CA HIS A 44 -7.38 11.73 -6.81
C HIS A 44 -8.90 11.93 -6.83
N ILE A 45 -9.60 11.59 -5.75
CA ILE A 45 -11.05 11.84 -5.63
C ILE A 45 -11.34 13.34 -5.70
N GLN A 46 -10.56 14.17 -5.01
CA GLN A 46 -10.73 15.63 -5.01
C GLN A 46 -10.49 16.25 -6.39
N GLN A 47 -9.53 15.71 -7.14
CA GLN A 47 -9.19 16.18 -8.48
C GLN A 47 -10.14 15.61 -9.57
N GLY A 48 -10.96 14.61 -9.25
CA GLY A 48 -11.83 13.93 -10.21
C GLY A 48 -11.06 13.05 -11.20
N GLU A 49 -9.87 12.59 -10.80
CA GLU A 49 -8.98 11.80 -11.65
C GLU A 49 -9.16 10.29 -11.42
N ALA A 50 -8.80 9.50 -12.44
CA ALA A 50 -8.83 8.06 -12.33
C ALA A 50 -7.68 7.57 -11.44
N LEU A 51 -8.00 6.81 -10.39
CA LEU A 51 -6.99 6.19 -9.54
C LEU A 51 -6.38 4.96 -10.24
N ALA A 52 -5.11 5.05 -10.62
CA ALA A 52 -4.36 3.93 -11.19
C ALA A 52 -3.75 3.00 -10.12
N LEU A 53 -3.66 3.46 -8.87
CA LEU A 53 -3.14 2.71 -7.72
C LEU A 53 -3.97 1.45 -7.45
N ARG A 54 -3.30 0.29 -7.34
CA ARG A 54 -3.92 -1.00 -7.00
C ARG A 54 -3.53 -1.49 -5.62
N ALA A 55 -2.23 -1.46 -5.33
CA ALA A 55 -1.69 -1.94 -4.08
C ALA A 55 -0.35 -1.26 -3.80
N ILE A 56 0.14 -1.45 -2.58
CA ILE A 56 1.53 -1.18 -2.22
C ILE A 56 2.09 -2.47 -1.60
N SER A 57 3.16 -2.97 -2.18
CA SER A 57 3.88 -4.16 -1.72
C SER A 57 5.04 -3.76 -0.81
N ILE A 58 5.11 -4.40 0.35
CA ILE A 58 6.14 -4.20 1.35
C ILE A 58 7.15 -5.32 1.23
N THR A 59 8.41 -5.01 0.93
CA THR A 59 9.49 -5.98 0.83
C THR A 59 10.60 -5.73 1.85
N ASP A 60 11.38 -6.76 2.16
CA ASP A 60 12.65 -6.62 2.89
C ASP A 60 13.79 -6.14 1.96
N ASP A 61 15.01 -6.04 2.50
CA ASP A 61 16.23 -5.65 1.78
C ASP A 61 16.74 -6.68 0.77
N ALA A 62 16.33 -7.94 0.91
CA ALA A 62 16.57 -9.00 -0.06
C ALA A 62 15.50 -9.01 -1.18
N GLY A 63 14.47 -8.16 -1.09
CA GLY A 63 13.36 -8.10 -2.03
C GLY A 63 12.29 -9.16 -1.77
N HIS A 64 12.30 -9.84 -0.62
CA HIS A 64 11.23 -10.76 -0.25
C HIS A 64 9.96 -9.98 0.10
N LEU A 65 8.84 -10.44 -0.44
CA LEU A 65 7.53 -9.89 -0.13
C LEU A 65 7.13 -10.23 1.31
N MET A 66 6.97 -9.20 2.12
CA MET A 66 6.59 -9.29 3.53
C MET A 66 5.10 -9.06 3.73
N SER A 67 4.50 -8.15 2.95
CA SER A 67 3.07 -7.82 3.02
C SER A 67 2.61 -7.12 1.74
N ILE A 68 1.30 -7.14 1.49
CA ILE A 68 0.65 -6.35 0.43
C ILE A 68 -0.53 -5.63 1.06
N VAL A 69 -0.63 -4.32 0.81
CA VAL A 69 -1.81 -3.53 1.15
C VAL A 69 -2.54 -3.18 -0.14
N THR A 70 -3.76 -3.68 -0.30
CA THR A 70 -4.58 -3.38 -1.48
C THR A 70 -5.42 -2.12 -1.28
N LEU A 71 -5.95 -1.58 -2.37
CA LEU A 71 -6.94 -0.49 -2.32
C LEU A 71 -8.14 -0.85 -1.41
N ALA A 72 -8.56 -2.11 -1.45
CA ALA A 72 -9.67 -2.60 -0.61
C ALA A 72 -9.33 -2.57 0.88
N ASP A 73 -8.08 -2.89 1.25
CA ASP A 73 -7.61 -2.81 2.64
C ASP A 73 -7.61 -1.36 3.13
N ALA A 74 -7.12 -0.42 2.31
CA ALA A 74 -7.08 0.99 2.64
C ALA A 74 -8.48 1.58 2.86
N LEU A 75 -9.48 1.16 2.07
CA LEU A 75 -10.88 1.62 2.15
C LEU A 75 -11.73 0.86 3.18
N LYS A 76 -11.18 -0.17 3.81
CA LYS A 76 -11.89 -0.96 4.82
C LYS A 76 -12.40 -0.04 5.95
N GLY A 77 -13.67 -0.19 6.29
CA GLY A 77 -14.35 0.60 7.33
C GLY A 77 -14.97 1.92 6.85
N PHE A 78 -14.61 2.40 5.65
CA PHE A 78 -15.27 3.57 5.03
C PHE A 78 -16.40 3.17 4.09
N LEU A 79 -16.30 2.01 3.45
CA LEU A 79 -17.31 1.48 2.54
C LEU A 79 -17.96 0.22 3.15
N PRO A 80 -19.29 0.22 3.37
CA PRO A 80 -19.99 -0.97 3.85
C PRO A 80 -19.92 -2.07 2.78
N GLY A 81 -19.45 -3.27 3.16
CA GLY A 81 -19.52 -4.47 2.32
C GLY A 81 -18.26 -4.83 1.52
N ILE A 82 -17.11 -4.17 1.73
CA ILE A 82 -15.84 -4.65 1.16
C ILE A 82 -15.34 -5.83 2.00
N ALA A 83 -15.66 -7.05 1.56
CA ALA A 83 -14.97 -8.26 1.99
C ALA A 83 -13.71 -8.41 1.13
N VAL A 84 -12.54 -8.24 1.74
CA VAL A 84 -11.27 -8.56 1.09
C VAL A 84 -11.18 -10.09 1.06
N PRO A 85 -11.01 -10.74 -0.11
CA PRO A 85 -10.65 -12.14 -0.12
C PRO A 85 -9.25 -12.22 0.48
N SER A 86 -9.14 -12.79 1.67
CA SER A 86 -7.85 -13.17 2.24
C SER A 86 -7.12 -13.99 1.19
N LEU A 87 -6.00 -13.48 0.68
CA LEU A 87 -5.10 -14.28 -0.15
C LEU A 87 -4.58 -15.42 0.74
N VAL A 88 -5.05 -16.63 0.43
CA VAL A 88 -4.59 -17.91 0.99
C VAL A 88 -3.25 -18.27 0.39
#